data_AF-A0AAV3ZA46-F1
#
_entry.id   AF-A0AAV3ZA46-F1
#
_cell.length_a   1.000
_cell.length_b   1.000
_cell.length_c   1.000
_cell.angle_alpha   90.00
_cell.angle_beta   90.00
_cell.angle_gamma   90.00
#
_symmetry.space_group_name_H-M   'P 1'
#
loop_
_entity.id
_entity.type
_entity.pdbx_description
1 polymer ?
#
loop_
_entity_poly.entity_id
_entity_poly.type
_entity_poly.pdbx_seq_one_letter_code
_entity_poly.pdbx_strand_id
1 'polypeptide(L)'
;MGRKKSNELILEEADLERSLIKIIRQRQLQFLGHICRHKGLEHLAITGKIEGKRSGGRQRITFIENLKSWAIGKGSNNNSIRLTQNRYEWRNMIANVCSRQGT
;
A
#
# COMPACT_ATOMS: atom_id res chain seq x y z
N MET A 1 23.05 29.75 -12.49
CA MET A 1 22.77 29.59 -11.05
C MET A 1 21.28 29.35 -10.89
N GLY A 2 20.84 28.10 -10.73
CA GLY A 2 19.41 27.77 -10.61
C GLY A 2 18.89 28.17 -9.23
N ARG A 3 17.83 28.97 -9.15
CA ARG A 3 17.20 29.30 -7.86
C ARG A 3 16.63 28.02 -7.25
N LYS A 4 16.97 27.73 -5.99
CA LYS A 4 16.30 26.67 -5.22
C LYS A 4 14.86 27.13 -4.95
N LYS A 5 13.88 26.44 -5.53
CA LYS A 5 12.48 26.54 -5.12
C LYS A 5 12.13 25.35 -4.23
N SER A 6 11.27 25.58 -3.24
CA SER A 6 10.72 24.50 -2.41
C SER A 6 9.68 23.72 -3.19
N ASN A 7 9.52 22.43 -2.89
CA ASN A 7 8.48 21.61 -3.51
C ASN A 7 7.08 22.15 -3.19
N GLU A 8 6.90 22.74 -2.01
CA GLU A 8 5.67 23.39 -1.56
C GLU A 8 5.30 24.56 -2.48
N LEU A 9 6.26 25.45 -2.75
CA LEU A 9 6.07 26.57 -3.68
C LEU A 9 5.77 26.11 -5.09
N ILE A 10 6.41 25.04 -5.57
CA ILE A 10 6.15 24.50 -6.91
C ILE A 10 4.72 23.94 -7.00
N LEU A 11 4.23 23.28 -5.94
CA LEU A 11 2.87 22.75 -5.88
C LEU A 11 1.83 23.87 -5.83
N GLU A 12 2.08 24.94 -5.05
CA GLU A 12 1.23 26.13 -5.00
C GLU A 12 1.19 26.86 -6.35
N GLU A 13 2.34 27.11 -6.97
CA GLU A 13 2.43 27.76 -8.29
C GLU A 13 1.71 26.98 -9.39
N ALA A 14 1.69 25.65 -9.28
CA ALA A 14 1.05 24.78 -10.27
C ALA A 14 -0.42 24.45 -9.94
N ASP A 15 -0.95 24.91 -8.80
CA ASP A 15 -2.27 24.53 -8.27
C ASP A 15 -2.47 23.00 -8.17
N LEU A 16 -1.44 22.30 -7.67
CA LEU A 16 -1.41 20.84 -7.59
C LEU A 16 -1.40 20.34 -6.15
N GLU A 17 -2.30 19.41 -5.86
CA GLU A 17 -2.24 18.63 -4.62
C GLU A 17 -1.20 17.49 -4.68
N ARG A 18 -0.69 17.06 -3.53
CA ARG A 18 0.17 15.86 -3.41
C ARG A 18 -0.63 14.58 -3.68
N SER A 19 -0.79 14.24 -4.95
CA SER A 19 -1.59 13.10 -5.42
C SER A 19 -0.79 11.80 -5.59
N LEU A 20 0.53 11.89 -5.80
CA LEU A 20 1.36 10.73 -6.16
C LEU A 20 1.28 9.60 -5.12
N ILE A 21 1.41 9.94 -3.84
CA ILE A 21 1.36 8.93 -2.76
C ILE A 21 -0.01 8.26 -2.68
N LYS A 22 -1.09 9.01 -2.94
CA LYS A 22 -2.46 8.50 -2.98
C LYS A 22 -2.63 7.52 -4.14
N ILE A 23 -2.14 7.86 -5.33
CA ILE A 23 -2.18 7.00 -6.51
C ILE A 23 -1.38 5.71 -6.27
N ILE A 24 -0.17 5.81 -5.71
CA ILE A 24 0.67 4.64 -5.39
C ILE A 24 -0.05 3.71 -4.41
N ARG A 25 -0.57 4.24 -3.30
CA ARG A 25 -1.30 3.47 -2.28
C ARG A 25 -2.54 2.80 -2.87
N GLN A 26 -3.31 3.52 -3.69
CA GLN A 26 -4.48 2.97 -4.36
C GLN A 26 -4.11 1.78 -5.24
N ARG A 27 -3.08 1.92 -6.08
CA ARG A 27 -2.60 0.85 -6.98
C ARG A 27 -2.12 -0.37 -6.20
N GLN A 28 -1.36 -0.17 -5.12
CA GLN A 28 -0.86 -1.27 -4.29
C GLN A 28 -2.01 -2.08 -3.65
N LEU A 29 -3.06 -1.42 -3.16
CA LEU A 29 -4.23 -2.10 -2.59
C LEU A 29 -5.10 -2.78 -3.66
N GLN A 30 -5.27 -2.15 -4.82
CA GLN A 30 -5.97 -2.78 -5.95
C GLN A 30 -5.25 -4.06 -6.40
N PHE A 31 -3.92 -3.99 -6.52
CA PHE A 31 -3.07 -5.13 -6.84
C PHE A 31 -3.21 -6.24 -5.80
N LEU A 32 -3.10 -5.93 -4.50
CA LEU A 32 -3.30 -6.92 -3.43
C LEU A 32 -4.67 -7.61 -3.54
N GLY A 33 -5.73 -6.83 -3.78
CA GLY A 33 -7.06 -7.37 -3.95
C GLY A 33 -7.19 -8.30 -5.16
N HIS A 34 -6.54 -7.96 -6.27
CA HIS A 34 -6.51 -8.79 -7.47
C HIS A 34 -5.83 -10.14 -7.20
N ILE A 35 -4.60 -10.13 -6.70
CA ILE A 35 -3.82 -11.36 -6.48
C ILE A 35 -4.48 -12.30 -5.45
N CYS A 36 -5.06 -11.75 -4.37
CA CYS A 36 -5.68 -12.56 -3.33
C CYS A 36 -6.97 -13.25 -3.79
N ARG A 37 -7.66 -12.72 -4.81
CA ARG A 37 -8.85 -13.34 -5.40
C ARG A 37 -8.52 -14.29 -6.53
N HIS A 38 -7.49 -14.00 -7.32
CA HIS A 38 -7.05 -14.86 -8.42
C HIS A 38 -6.33 -16.13 -7.92
N LYS A 39 -5.68 -16.07 -6.75
CA LYS A 39 -4.96 -17.20 -6.12
C LYS A 39 -3.88 -17.84 -7.02
N GLY A 40 -3.22 -17.02 -7.86
CA GLY A 40 -2.10 -17.44 -8.72
C GLY A 40 -0.76 -17.52 -7.98
N LEU A 41 0.34 -17.59 -8.74
CA LEU A 41 1.71 -17.65 -8.19
C LEU A 41 2.05 -16.44 -7.31
N GLU A 42 1.56 -15.26 -7.68
CA GLU A 42 1.76 -14.01 -6.93
C GLU A 42 1.12 -14.09 -5.54
N HIS A 43 -0.03 -14.77 -5.45
CA HIS A 43 -0.67 -15.03 -4.16
C HIS A 43 0.20 -15.92 -3.28
N LEU A 44 0.76 -17.00 -3.84
CA LEU A 44 1.65 -17.90 -3.12
C LEU A 44 2.96 -17.21 -2.74
N ALA A 45 3.53 -16.39 -3.63
CA ALA A 45 4.75 -15.65 -3.37
C ALA A 45 4.59 -14.66 -2.20
N ILE A 46 3.40 -14.07 -2.05
CA ILE A 46 3.12 -13.04 -1.05
C ILE A 46 2.60 -13.63 0.27
N THR A 47 1.88 -14.74 0.22
CA THR A 47 1.28 -15.40 1.41
C THR A 47 2.09 -16.58 1.93
N GLY A 48 2.95 -17.17 1.09
CA GLY A 48 3.78 -18.31 1.41
C GLY A 48 4.71 -17.99 2.57
N LYS A 49 4.58 -18.76 3.65
CA LYS A 49 5.56 -18.81 4.72
C LYS A 49 6.44 -20.02 4.48
N ILE A 50 7.72 -19.76 4.23
CA ILE A 50 8.73 -20.81 4.21
C ILE A 50 9.22 -20.97 5.64
N GLU A 51 9.32 -22.22 6.10
CA GLU A 51 9.89 -22.52 7.41
C GLU A 51 11.36 -22.09 7.47
N GLY A 52 11.77 -21.51 8.61
CA GLY A 52 13.12 -21.01 8.83
C GLY A 52 13.28 -19.49 8.80
N LYS A 53 14.50 -19.03 9.09
CA LYS A 53 14.86 -17.61 9.17
C LYS A 53 15.08 -17.05 7.76
N ARG A 54 14.58 -15.84 7.49
CA ARG A 54 14.90 -15.13 6.25
C ARG A 54 16.41 -14.92 6.14
N SER A 55 16.97 -15.27 4.98
CA SER A 55 18.38 -15.05 4.67
C SER A 55 18.75 -13.56 4.74
N GLY A 56 19.99 -13.26 5.14
CA GLY A 56 20.52 -11.90 5.08
C GLY A 56 20.44 -11.33 3.65
N GLY A 57 20.31 -10.00 3.54
CA GLY A 57 20.22 -9.30 2.26
C GLY A 57 18.81 -9.22 1.63
N ARG A 58 17.85 -10.06 2.05
CA ARG A 58 16.45 -9.87 1.66
C ARG A 58 15.85 -8.65 2.35
N GLN A 59 14.90 -7.99 1.67
CA GLN A 59 14.15 -6.88 2.26
C GLN A 59 13.51 -7.31 3.59
N ARG A 60 13.74 -6.52 4.64
CA ARG A 60 13.23 -6.82 6.00
C ARG A 60 11.72 -6.70 6.09
N ILE A 61 11.14 -5.74 5.36
CA ILE A 61 9.71 -5.46 5.34
C ILE A 61 9.12 -6.06 4.06
N THR A 62 8.19 -6.99 4.21
CA THR A 62 7.44 -7.55 3.09
C THR A 62 6.39 -6.59 2.55
N PHE A 63 5.89 -6.87 1.34
CA PHE A 63 4.76 -6.15 0.76
C PHE A 63 3.55 -6.09 1.72
N ILE A 64 3.16 -7.20 2.34
CA ILE A 64 2.05 -7.24 3.31
C ILE A 64 2.36 -6.40 4.55
N GLU A 65 3.56 -6.52 5.11
CA GLU A 65 3.95 -5.73 6.30
C GLU A 65 3.98 -4.24 6.00
N ASN A 66 4.44 -3.84 4.80
CA ASN A 66 4.38 -2.46 4.35
C ASN A 66 2.94 -1.98 4.24
N LEU A 67 2.05 -2.72 3.57
CA LEU A 67 0.64 -2.37 3.46
C LEU A 67 -0.04 -2.24 4.83
N LYS A 68 0.25 -3.16 5.75
CA LYS A 68 -0.29 -3.12 7.11
C LYS A 68 0.14 -1.86 7.88
N SER A 69 1.37 -1.37 7.66
CA SER A 69 1.90 -0.25 8.42
C SER A 69 1.14 1.06 8.20
N TRP A 70 0.56 1.26 7.01
CA TRP A 70 -0.14 2.50 6.65
C TRP A 70 -1.62 2.33 6.33
N ALA A 71 -2.09 1.13 5.94
CA ALA A 71 -3.50 0.92 5.56
C ALA A 71 -4.38 0.47 6.72
N ILE A 72 -3.84 -0.29 7.69
CA ILE A 72 -4.65 -1.04 8.66
C ILE A 72 -4.42 -0.57 10.11
N GLY A 73 -3.38 0.26 10.35
CA GLY A 73 -2.99 0.71 11.68
C GLY A 73 -2.35 -0.41 12.51
N LYS A 74 -1.43 -0.05 13.41
CA LYS A 74 -0.75 -0.99 14.32
C LYS A 74 -1.77 -1.54 15.33
N GLY A 75 -2.44 -2.65 15.05
CA GLY A 75 -3.30 -3.30 16.04
C GLY A 75 -4.44 -4.16 15.49
N SER A 76 -4.79 -4.05 14.21
CA SER A 76 -5.83 -4.91 13.66
C SER A 76 -5.27 -6.28 13.29
N ASN A 77 -5.58 -7.29 14.11
CA ASN A 77 -5.35 -8.72 13.84
C ASN A 77 -6.18 -9.25 12.65
N ASN A 78 -6.89 -8.38 11.93
CA ASN A 78 -7.68 -8.76 10.79
C ASN A 78 -6.77 -9.22 9.65
N ASN A 79 -6.96 -10.49 9.26
CA ASN A 79 -6.29 -11.10 8.12
C ASN A 79 -6.57 -10.25 6.87
N SER A 80 -5.64 -9.38 6.49
CA SER A 80 -5.77 -8.43 5.37
C SER A 80 -6.12 -9.15 4.07
N ILE A 81 -5.66 -10.39 3.92
CA ILE A 81 -6.00 -11.30 2.83
C ILE A 81 -7.50 -11.65 2.84
N ARG A 82 -8.11 -11.86 4.00
CA ARG A 82 -9.55 -12.15 4.12
C ARG A 82 -10.39 -10.94 3.73
N LEU A 83 -9.97 -9.73 4.11
CA LEU A 83 -10.65 -8.49 3.73
C LEU A 83 -10.70 -8.29 2.21
N THR A 84 -9.68 -8.76 1.47
CA THR A 84 -9.68 -8.66 0.01
C THR A 84 -10.77 -9.49 -0.69
N GLN A 85 -11.36 -10.49 -0.02
CA GLN A 85 -12.34 -11.38 -0.63
C GLN A 85 -13.68 -10.66 -0.85
N ASN A 86 -14.06 -9.77 0.06
CA ASN A 86 -15.25 -8.94 -0.11
C ASN A 86 -14.90 -7.71 -0.97
N ARG A 87 -15.38 -7.70 -2.22
CA ARG A 87 -15.09 -6.61 -3.18
C ARG A 87 -15.66 -5.26 -2.75
N TYR A 88 -16.82 -5.25 -2.10
CA TYR A 88 -17.48 -4.04 -1.65
C TYR A 88 -16.69 -3.40 -0.49
N GLU A 89 -16.45 -4.16 0.56
CA GLU A 89 -15.66 -3.73 1.72
C GLU A 89 -14.24 -3.30 1.31
N TRP A 90 -13.62 -4.05 0.39
CA TRP A 90 -12.28 -3.72 -0.10
C TRP A 90 -12.23 -2.39 -0.86
N ARG A 91 -13.21 -2.11 -1.73
CA ARG A 91 -13.30 -0.83 -2.44
C ARG A 91 -13.56 0.33 -1.48
N ASN A 92 -14.45 0.15 -0.51
CA ASN A 92 -14.74 1.16 0.50
C ASN A 92 -13.50 1.47 1.35
N MET A 93 -12.77 0.43 1.77
CA MET A 93 -11.50 0.61 2.49
C MET A 93 -10.47 1.38 1.66
N ILE A 94 -10.30 1.04 0.37
CA ILE A 94 -9.38 1.75 -0.53
C ILE A 94 -9.74 3.23 -0.62
N ALA A 95 -11.02 3.55 -0.82
CA ALA A 95 -11.49 4.93 -0.89
C ALA A 95 -11.14 5.69 0.41
N ASN A 96 -11.44 5.11 1.58
CA ASN A 96 -11.16 5.72 2.88
C ASN A 96 -9.65 5.93 3.13
N VAL A 97 -8.81 4.96 2.80
CA VAL A 97 -7.35 5.06 3.00
C VAL A 97 -6.72 6.07 2.04
N CYS A 98 -7.23 6.17 0.81
CA CYS A 98 -6.76 7.14 -0.17
C CYS A 98 -7.28 8.57 0.12
N SER A 99 -8.34 8.71 0.91
CA SER A 99 -8.84 10.02 1.36
C SER A 99 -8.05 10.59 2.55
N ARG A 100 -7.26 9.78 3.28
CA ARG A 100 -6.34 10.30 4.32
C ARG A 100 -5.16 11.01 3.64
N GLN A 101 -5.11 12.33 3.78
CA GLN A 101 -3.94 13.12 3.39
C GLN A 101 -2.70 12.58 4.10
N GLY A 102 -1.61 12.43 3.35
CA GLY A 102 -0.34 12.00 3.91
C GLY A 102 0.16 13.04 4.91
N THR A 103 0.25 12.65 6.18
CA THR A 103 1.04 13.34 7.21
C THR A 103 2.52 13.28 6.85
#